data_AF-B8GLK7-F1
#
_entry.id   AF-B8GLK7-F1
#
_cell.length_a   1.000
_cell.length_b   1.000
_cell.length_c   1.000
_cell.angle_alpha   90.00
_cell.angle_beta   90.00
_cell.angle_gamma   90.00
#
_symmetry.space_group_name_H-M   'P 1'
#
loop_
_entity.id
_entity.type
_entity.pdbx_description
1 polymer ?
#
loop_
_entity_poly.entity_id
_entity_poly.type
_entity_poly.pdbx_seq_one_letter_code
_entity_poly.pdbx_strand_id
1 'polypeptide(L)' 'MKQRRTDTGLVLVGLGLLGVGGYVLLSGEIFLSRLTVSEGQSMSGTGALVVGVIFVALGLYFLKESRR' A
#
# COMPACT_ATOMS: atom_id res chain seq x y z
N MET A 1 34.58 4.63 1.31
CA MET A 1 33.31 4.24 0.65
C MET A 1 32.16 4.64 1.55
N LYS A 2 31.36 5.64 1.15
CA LYS A 2 30.26 6.19 1.96
C LYS A 2 29.10 5.19 1.87
N GLN A 3 28.99 4.27 2.83
CA GLN A 3 27.82 3.39 2.92
C GLN A 3 26.59 4.29 3.08
N ARG A 4 25.82 4.48 2.00
CA ARG A 4 24.44 4.97 2.13
C ARG A 4 23.71 3.87 2.90
N ARG A 5 23.54 4.08 4.20
CA ARG A 5 22.78 3.17 5.07
C ARG A 5 21.35 3.17 4.54
N THR A 6 21.01 2.20 3.69
CA THR A 6 19.64 2.03 3.26
C THR A 6 18.83 1.66 4.49
N ASP A 7 17.86 2.49 4.84
CA ASP A 7 17.06 2.25 6.02
C ASP A 7 16.13 1.06 5.75
N THR A 8 16.50 -0.09 6.31
CA THR A 8 15.81 -1.35 6.03
C THR A 8 14.35 -1.28 6.51
N GLY A 9 14.06 -0.50 7.55
CA GLY A 9 12.69 -0.27 8.01
C GLY A 9 11.85 0.44 6.95
N LEU A 10 12.35 1.51 6.35
CA LEU A 10 11.65 2.24 5.29
C LEU A 10 11.46 1.38 4.03
N VAL A 11 12.42 0.50 3.73
CA VAL A 11 12.28 -0.47 2.63
C VAL A 11 11.15 -1.46 2.89
N LEU A 12 11.09 -2.03 4.08
CA LEU A 12 10.04 -2.99 4.45
C LEU A 12 8.65 -2.34 4.43
N VAL A 13 8.53 -1.11 4.96
CA VAL A 13 7.28 -0.34 4.92
C VAL A 13 6.89 -0.04 3.47
N GLY A 14 7.84 0.42 2.65
CA GLY A 14 7.59 0.73 1.25
C GLY A 14 7.12 -0.49 0.44
N LEU A 15 7.78 -1.64 0.63
CA LEU A 15 7.36 -2.89 0.01
C LEU A 15 5.99 -3.38 0.51
N GLY A 16 5.71 -3.24 1.80
CA GLY A 16 4.40 -3.58 2.37
C GLY A 16 3.28 -2.74 1.77
N LEU A 17 3.48 -1.43 1.67
CA LEU A 17 2.52 -0.51 1.06
C LEU A 17 2.30 -0.79 -0.43
N LEU A 18 3.37 -1.12 -1.17
CA LEU A 18 3.26 -1.55 -2.57
C LEU A 18 2.48 -2.85 -2.71
N GLY A 19 2.73 -3.83 -1.84
CA GLY A 19 2.01 -5.11 -1.83
C GLY A 19 0.52 -4.93 -1.57
N VAL A 20 0.17 -4.17 -0.54
CA VAL A 20 -1.23 -3.88 -0.18
C VAL A 20 -1.92 -3.06 -1.27
N GLY A 21 -1.29 -1.97 -1.74
CA GLY A 21 -1.85 -1.14 -2.79
C GLY A 21 -2.02 -1.89 -4.11
N GLY A 22 -1.03 -2.70 -4.51
CA GLY A 22 -1.11 -3.56 -5.68
C GLY A 22 -2.22 -4.61 -5.57
N TYR A 23 -2.36 -5.25 -4.42
CA TYR A 23 -3.44 -6.21 -4.16
C TYR A 23 -4.83 -5.55 -4.29
N VAL A 24 -5.00 -4.36 -3.72
CA VAL A 24 -6.26 -3.60 -3.80
C VAL A 24 -6.58 -3.20 -5.24
N LEU A 25 -5.59 -2.77 -6.02
CA LEU A 25 -5.78 -2.42 -7.43
C LEU A 25 -6.15 -3.63 -8.30
N LEU A 26 -5.56 -4.80 -8.01
CA LEU A 26 -5.85 -6.04 -8.74
C LEU A 26 -7.19 -6.65 -8.34
N SER A 27 -7.55 -6.57 -7.07
CA SER A 27 -8.79 -7.14 -6.55
C SER A 27 -10.00 -6.24 -6.81
N GLY A 28 -9.79 -4.92 -6.93
CA GLY A 28 -10.85 -3.94 -7.14
C GLY A 28 -11.76 -3.72 -5.94
N GLU A 29 -11.41 -4.30 -4.79
CA GLU A 29 -12.23 -4.32 -3.56
C GLU A 29 -11.36 -4.12 -2.32
N ILE A 30 -11.91 -3.41 -1.33
CA ILE A 30 -11.29 -3.20 -0.02
C ILE A 30 -12.23 -3.69 1.09
N PHE A 31 -11.73 -4.61 1.90
CA PHE A 31 -12.41 -5.09 3.10
C PHE A 31 -11.84 -4.36 4.31
N LEU A 32 -12.55 -3.33 4.78
CA LEU A 32 -12.13 -2.50 5.90
C LEU A 32 -12.27 -3.21 7.27
N SER A 33 -13.13 -4.23 7.38
CA SER A 33 -13.33 -4.98 8.63
C SER A 33 -13.96 -6.35 8.38
N ARG A 34 -13.81 -7.29 9.35
CA ARG A 34 -14.58 -8.54 9.37
C ARG A 34 -16.08 -8.30 9.51
N LEU A 35 -16.47 -7.20 10.16
CA LEU A 35 -17.89 -6.81 10.34
C LEU A 35 -18.54 -6.44 8.99
N THR A 36 -17.80 -5.77 8.10
CA THR A 36 -18.30 -5.37 6.78
C THR A 36 -18.51 -6.55 5.82
N VAL A 37 -17.83 -7.69 6.06
CA VAL A 37 -18.06 -8.94 5.29
C VAL A 37 -19.45 -9.53 5.55
N SER A 38 -20.03 -9.29 6.73
CA SER A 38 -21.37 -9.79 7.06
C SER A 38 -22.50 -8.86 6.58
N GLU A 39 -22.19 -7.59 6.28
CA GLU A 39 -23.17 -6.58 5.84
C GLU A 39 -23.10 -6.27 4.33
N GLY A 40 -22.18 -6.89 3.58
CA GLY A 40 -22.02 -6.62 2.14
C GLY A 40 -21.44 -5.23 1.84
N GLN A 41 -20.90 -4.53 2.84
CA GLN A 41 -20.28 -3.21 2.71
C GLN A 41 -18.80 -3.34 2.32
N SER A 42 -18.53 -3.80 1.10
CA SER A 42 -17.21 -3.67 0.48
C SER A 42 -17.11 -2.33 -0.27
N MET A 43 -15.98 -1.63 -0.13
CA MET A 43 -15.69 -0.46 -0.96
C MET A 43 -15.06 -0.96 -2.27
N SER A 44 -15.86 -0.98 -3.34
CA SER A 44 -15.45 -1.45 -4.67
C SER A 44 -15.37 -0.32 -5.69
N GLY A 45 -14.78 -0.59 -6.85
CA GLY A 45 -14.72 0.36 -7.97
C GLY A 45 -13.81 1.56 -7.70
N THR A 46 -14.26 2.78 -8.01
CA THR A 46 -13.44 3.99 -7.95
C THR A 46 -12.82 4.24 -6.56
N GLY A 47 -13.55 3.90 -5.49
CA GLY A 47 -13.04 4.02 -4.12
C GLY A 47 -11.83 3.13 -3.86
N ALA A 48 -11.92 1.85 -4.27
CA ALA A 48 -10.82 0.91 -4.14
C ALA A 48 -9.59 1.36 -4.95
N LEU A 49 -9.85 1.89 -6.15
CA LEU A 49 -8.83 2.37 -7.07
C LEU A 49 -8.04 3.55 -6.46
N VAL A 50 -8.74 4.55 -5.91
CA VAL A 50 -8.11 5.72 -5.27
C VAL A 50 -7.23 5.28 -4.09
N VAL A 51 -7.75 4.43 -3.22
CA VAL A 51 -6.98 3.95 -2.05
C VAL A 51 -5.77 3.12 -2.50
N GLY A 52 -5.94 2.23 -3.47
CA GLY A 52 -4.85 1.45 -4.04
C GLY A 52 -3.72 2.34 -4.60
N VAL A 53 -4.08 3.38 -5.36
CA VAL A 53 -3.11 4.36 -5.90
C VAL A 53 -2.37 5.10 -4.79
N ILE A 54 -3.08 5.54 -3.73
CA ILE A 54 -2.45 6.23 -2.59
C ILE A 54 -1.43 5.32 -1.90
N PHE A 55 -1.78 4.05 -1.65
CA PHE A 55 -0.89 3.07 -1.04
C PHE A 55 0.36 2.84 -1.90
N VAL A 56 0.18 2.69 -3.22
CA VAL A 56 1.30 2.53 -4.14
C VAL A 56 2.21 3.77 -4.14
N ALA A 57 1.63 4.97 -4.21
CA ALA A 57 2.38 6.23 -4.22
C ALA A 57 3.20 6.42 -2.93
N LEU A 58 2.60 6.12 -1.77
CA LEU A 58 3.30 6.16 -0.49
C LEU A 58 4.40 5.10 -0.42
N GLY A 59 4.15 3.88 -0.92
CA GLY A 59 5.16 2.83 -0.99
C GLY A 59 6.39 3.24 -1.80
N LEU A 60 6.19 3.85 -2.97
CA LEU A 60 7.26 4.41 -3.79
C LEU A 60 8.00 5.56 -3.10
N TYR A 61 7.27 6.42 -2.39
CA TYR A 61 7.86 7.52 -1.62
C TYR A 61 8.80 6.99 -0.53
N PHE A 62 8.36 6.01 0.27
CA PHE A 62 9.19 5.40 1.31
C PHE A 62 10.42 4.67 0.75
N LEU A 63 10.29 3.98 -0.39
CA LEU A 63 11.42 3.35 -1.08
C LEU A 63 12.41 4.35 -1.70
N LYS A 64 11.95 5.57 -1.99
CA LYS A 64 12.81 6.66 -2.44
C LYS A 64 13.54 7.27 -1.25
N GLU A 65 12.82 7.52 -0.15
CA GLU A 65 13.39 8.10 1.07
C GLU A 65 14.38 7.14 1.75
N SER A 66 14.18 5.82 1.65
CA SER A 66 15.10 4.83 2.22
C SER A 66 16.52 4.86 1.63
N ARG A 67 16.70 5.48 0.45
CA ARG A 67 17.98 5.62 -0.25
C ARG A 67 18.65 6.97 -0.02
N ARG A 68 17.99 7.87 0.71
CA ARG A 68 18.43 9.24 0.99
C ARG A 68 19.30 9.27 2.23
#